data_AF-A0A4Q6G479-F1
#
_entry.id   AF-A0A4Q6G479-F1
#
_cell.length_a   1.000
_cell.length_b   1.000
_cell.length_c   1.000
_cell.angle_alpha   90.00
_cell.angle_beta   90.00
_cell.angle_gamma   90.00
#
_symmetry.space_group_name_H-M   'P 1'
#
loop_
_entity.id
_entity.type
_entity.pdbx_description
1 polymer ?
#
loop_
_entity_poly.entity_id
_entity_poly.type
_entity_poly.pdbx_seq_one_letter_code
_entity_poly.pdbx_strand_id
1 'polypeptide(L)'
;MGKRMVQRLLCCLALGLNLLVPADVYALGTPRFVDVQGKQGVQLVTGGRAAPIVTGTDEFPGVLRAARDLQRDIGRVTGQTPQWHTGEFIGAGHDRGGTASGDELDALLALH
;
A
#
# COMPACT_ATOMS: atom_id res chain seq x y z
N MET A 1 56.15 -20.95 27.18
CA MET A 1 54.83 -21.61 26.99
C MET A 1 53.62 -20.69 27.26
N GLY A 2 53.74 -19.35 27.40
CA GLY A 2 52.62 -18.51 27.86
C GLY A 2 51.83 -17.75 26.78
N LYS A 3 52.47 -17.31 25.70
CA LYS A 3 51.88 -16.30 24.78
C LYS A 3 50.65 -16.79 23.99
N ARG A 4 50.62 -18.07 23.56
CA ARG A 4 49.50 -18.66 22.81
C ARG A 4 48.27 -18.94 23.70
N MET A 5 48.50 -19.21 24.99
CA MET A 5 47.44 -19.41 25.97
C MET A 5 46.82 -18.09 26.39
N VAL A 6 47.66 -17.06 26.61
CA VAL A 6 47.23 -15.68 26.84
C VAL A 6 46.46 -15.13 25.63
N GLN A 7 46.91 -15.38 24.40
CA GLN A 7 46.20 -15.00 23.17
C GLN A 7 44.80 -15.61 23.11
N ARG A 8 44.66 -16.92 23.37
CA ARG A 8 43.36 -17.60 23.37
C ARG A 8 42.43 -17.05 24.43
N LEU A 9 42.96 -16.79 25.63
CA LEU A 9 42.19 -16.19 26.72
C LEU A 9 41.71 -14.77 26.35
N LEU A 10 42.58 -13.96 25.73
CA LEU A 10 42.23 -12.62 25.24
C LEU A 10 41.16 -12.69 24.14
N CYS A 11 41.29 -13.60 23.18
CA CYS A 11 40.30 -13.80 22.12
C CYS A 11 38.94 -14.20 22.70
N CYS A 12 38.90 -15.16 23.63
CA CYS A 12 37.65 -15.58 24.26
C CYS A 12 37.02 -14.47 25.09
N LEU A 13 37.82 -13.68 25.81
CA LEU A 13 37.33 -12.53 26.58
C LEU A 13 36.75 -11.46 25.65
N ALA A 14 37.45 -11.13 24.55
CA ALA A 14 36.99 -10.15 23.58
C ALA A 14 35.71 -10.60 22.86
N LEU A 15 35.61 -11.87 22.46
CA LEU A 15 34.39 -12.44 21.88
C LEU A 15 33.24 -12.41 22.89
N GLY A 16 33.46 -12.87 24.13
CA GLY A 16 32.44 -12.84 25.18
C GLY A 16 31.96 -11.43 25.52
N LEU A 17 32.85 -10.43 25.49
CA LEU A 17 32.51 -9.04 25.79
C LEU A 17 31.60 -8.42 24.71
N ASN A 18 31.74 -8.82 23.44
CA ASN A 18 30.88 -8.33 22.35
C ASN A 18 29.44 -8.88 22.46
N LEU A 19 29.23 -10.05 23.07
CA LEU A 19 27.88 -10.62 23.26
C LEU A 19 27.10 -9.95 24.40
N LEU A 20 27.76 -9.18 25.26
CA LEU A 20 27.11 -8.47 26.36
C LEU A 20 26.58 -7.08 25.97
N VAL A 21 26.83 -6.62 24.75
CA VAL A 21 26.32 -5.35 24.25
C VAL A 21 24.91 -5.59 23.70
N PRO A 22 23.84 -5.07 24.35
CA PRO A 22 22.52 -5.09 23.73
C PRO A 22 22.60 -4.25 22.45
N ALA A 23 22.53 -4.90 21.30
CA ALA A 23 22.33 -4.20 20.05
C ALA A 23 20.90 -3.68 20.05
N ASP A 24 20.73 -2.36 20.05
CA ASP A 24 19.44 -1.74 19.78
C ASP A 24 19.04 -2.10 18.35
N VAL A 25 18.21 -3.14 18.20
CA VAL A 25 17.55 -3.46 16.95
C VAL A 25 16.48 -2.42 16.74
N TYR A 26 16.81 -1.37 15.99
CA TYR A 26 15.84 -0.43 15.47
C TYR A 26 14.97 -1.14 14.44
N ALA A 27 13.92 -1.81 14.91
CA ALA A 27 12.76 -2.05 14.08
C ALA A 27 12.19 -0.67 13.75
N LEU A 28 12.59 -0.11 12.60
CA LEU A 28 12.01 1.12 12.05
C LEU A 28 10.52 0.86 11.88
N GLY A 29 9.74 1.17 12.91
CA GLY A 29 8.31 0.94 12.96
C GLY A 29 7.68 1.57 11.74
N THR A 30 7.16 0.74 10.83
CA THR A 30 6.61 1.24 9.58
C THR A 30 5.33 2.03 9.91
N PRO A 31 5.16 3.25 9.39
CA PRO A 31 3.93 4.00 9.62
C PRO A 31 2.72 3.18 9.17
N ARG A 32 1.70 3.11 10.04
CA ARG A 32 0.47 2.34 9.78
C ARG A 32 -0.49 3.21 8.97
N PHE A 33 -0.74 2.81 7.72
CA PHE A 33 -1.64 3.53 6.81
C PHE A 33 -3.08 2.98 6.78
N VAL A 34 -3.34 1.84 7.41
CA VAL A 34 -4.67 1.20 7.45
C VAL A 34 -5.22 1.21 8.87
N ASP A 35 -6.35 1.90 9.05
CA ASP A 35 -7.11 1.91 10.30
C ASP A 35 -8.47 1.24 10.12
N VAL A 36 -8.85 0.41 11.09
CA VAL A 36 -10.13 -0.32 11.12
C VAL A 36 -11.21 0.47 11.86
N GLN A 37 -10.81 1.48 12.65
CA GLN A 37 -11.74 2.33 13.40
C GLN A 37 -12.28 3.49 12.55
N GLY A 38 -11.66 3.78 11.40
CA GLY A 38 -12.27 4.55 10.31
C GLY A 38 -12.56 6.02 10.64
N LYS A 39 -11.64 6.72 11.30
CA LYS A 39 -11.88 8.11 11.72
C LYS A 39 -11.59 9.16 10.64
N GLN A 40 -10.60 8.94 9.77
CA GLN A 40 -10.20 9.84 8.67
C GLN A 40 -9.51 9.05 7.55
N GLY A 41 -9.60 9.53 6.29
CA GLY A 41 -8.93 8.94 5.13
C GLY A 41 -9.86 8.36 4.07
N VAL A 42 -9.30 7.61 3.11
CA VAL A 42 -10.05 6.93 2.05
C VAL A 42 -10.70 5.68 2.61
N GLN A 43 -12.02 5.59 2.47
CA GLN A 43 -12.78 4.45 2.97
C GLN A 43 -12.64 3.25 2.02
N LEU A 44 -11.90 2.22 2.46
CA LEU A 44 -11.78 0.97 1.70
C LEU A 44 -13.03 0.10 1.86
N VAL A 45 -13.53 -0.05 3.10
CA VAL A 45 -14.79 -0.72 3.41
C VAL A 45 -15.50 0.02 4.54
N THR A 46 -16.75 0.41 4.34
CA THR A 46 -17.58 1.06 5.36
C THR A 46 -19.05 0.70 5.19
N GLY A 47 -19.78 0.53 6.30
CA GLY A 47 -21.21 0.19 6.25
C GLY A 47 -21.55 -1.06 5.43
N GLY A 48 -20.64 -2.05 5.41
CA GLY A 48 -20.81 -3.27 4.61
C GLY A 48 -20.62 -3.09 3.10
N ARG A 49 -20.06 -1.96 2.64
CA ARG A 49 -19.73 -1.74 1.22
C ARG A 49 -18.24 -1.54 1.04
N ALA A 50 -17.67 -2.19 0.03
CA ALA A 50 -16.30 -2.00 -0.40
C ALA A 50 -16.21 -0.94 -1.51
N ALA A 51 -15.19 -0.08 -1.44
CA ALA A 51 -14.86 0.83 -2.53
C ALA A 51 -14.45 0.05 -3.79
N PRO A 52 -14.83 0.52 -4.98
CA PRO A 52 -14.49 -0.14 -6.23
C PRO A 52 -12.99 -0.07 -6.53
N ILE A 53 -12.49 -1.08 -7.25
CA ILE A 53 -11.15 -1.07 -7.86
C ILE A 53 -11.32 -0.70 -9.32
N VAL A 54 -10.63 0.35 -9.74
CA VAL A 54 -10.66 0.87 -11.11
C VAL A 54 -9.27 0.71 -11.71
N THR A 55 -9.18 0.10 -12.89
CA THR A 55 -7.92 -0.03 -13.65
C THR A 55 -8.05 0.63 -15.02
N GLY A 56 -6.94 1.06 -15.61
CA GLY A 56 -6.91 1.43 -17.03
C GLY A 56 -7.26 0.25 -17.95
N THR A 57 -7.67 0.56 -19.18
CA THR A 57 -7.91 -0.44 -20.24
C THR A 57 -6.64 -1.15 -20.68
N ASP A 58 -5.50 -0.44 -20.60
CA ASP A 58 -4.22 -0.87 -21.16
C ASP A 58 -3.14 -1.04 -20.08
N GLU A 59 -3.55 -1.49 -18.89
CA GLU A 59 -2.64 -1.77 -17.78
C GLU A 59 -1.78 -3.01 -18.04
N PHE A 60 -0.55 -3.00 -17.50
CA PHE A 60 0.33 -4.15 -17.61
C PHE A 60 -0.29 -5.39 -16.94
N PRO A 61 -0.06 -6.61 -17.48
CA PRO A 61 -0.62 -7.84 -16.91
C PRO A 61 -0.26 -8.08 -15.43
N GLY A 62 0.90 -7.60 -14.98
CA GLY A 62 1.31 -7.65 -13.57
C GLY A 62 0.47 -6.76 -12.65
N VAL A 63 0.07 -5.57 -13.13
CA VAL A 63 -0.79 -4.64 -12.39
C VAL A 63 -2.20 -5.20 -12.26
N LEU A 64 -2.75 -5.72 -13.37
CA LEU A 64 -4.06 -6.37 -13.36
C LEU A 64 -4.09 -7.56 -12.38
N ARG A 65 -3.01 -8.36 -12.35
CA ARG A 65 -2.90 -9.47 -11.39
C ARG A 65 -2.87 -8.97 -9.94
N ALA A 66 -2.01 -7.99 -9.64
CA ALA A 66 -1.91 -7.43 -8.30
C ALA A 66 -3.23 -6.82 -7.81
N ALA A 67 -3.94 -6.11 -8.70
CA ALA A 67 -5.25 -5.55 -8.39
C ALA A 67 -6.33 -6.63 -8.15
N ARG A 68 -6.28 -7.76 -8.88
CA ARG A 68 -7.14 -8.92 -8.61
C ARG A 68 -6.82 -9.61 -7.30
N ASP A 69 -5.55 -9.67 -6.94
CA ASP A 69 -5.11 -10.20 -5.66
C ASP A 69 -5.62 -9.30 -4.52
N LEU A 70 -5.48 -7.98 -4.67
CA LEU A 70 -6.04 -7.00 -3.73
C LEU A 70 -7.56 -7.14 -3.58
N GLN A 71 -8.31 -7.29 -4.68
CA GLN A 71 -9.76 -7.51 -4.66
C GLN A 71 -10.14 -8.70 -3.76
N ARG A 72 -9.43 -9.82 -3.96
CA ARG A 72 -9.67 -11.06 -3.21
C ARG A 72 -9.29 -10.91 -1.75
N ASP A 73 -8.20 -10.23 -1.45
CA ASP A 73 -7.73 -10.05 -0.07
C ASP A 73 -8.65 -9.11 0.72
N ILE A 74 -9.19 -8.05 0.10
CA ILE A 74 -10.26 -7.25 0.70
C ILE A 74 -11.49 -8.12 1.00
N GLY A 75 -11.90 -8.96 0.04
CA GLY A 75 -13.00 -9.91 0.23
C GLY A 75 -12.78 -10.89 1.39
N ARG A 76 -11.55 -11.41 1.53
CA ARG A 76 -11.20 -12.33 2.64
C ARG A 76 -11.19 -11.63 4.00
N VAL A 77 -10.66 -10.41 4.07
CA VAL A 77 -10.50 -9.68 5.34
C VAL A 77 -11.83 -9.07 5.81
N THR A 78 -12.70 -8.67 4.88
CA THR A 78 -13.91 -7.88 5.21
C THR A 78 -15.23 -8.59 4.91
N GLY A 79 -15.19 -9.70 4.17
CA GLY A 79 -16.39 -10.37 3.64
C GLY A 79 -17.07 -9.62 2.50
N GLN A 80 -16.55 -8.45 2.09
CA GLN A 80 -17.11 -7.62 1.03
C GLN A 80 -16.16 -7.59 -0.17
N THR A 81 -16.66 -7.97 -1.34
CA THR A 81 -15.85 -7.95 -2.57
C THR A 81 -15.99 -6.61 -3.29
N PRO A 82 -14.89 -5.86 -3.50
CA PRO A 82 -14.89 -4.65 -4.33
C PRO A 82 -15.43 -4.93 -5.74
N GLN A 83 -16.20 -4.00 -6.29
CA GLN A 83 -16.53 -4.04 -7.73
C GLN A 83 -15.29 -3.75 -8.56
N TRP A 84 -15.17 -4.42 -9.71
CA TRP A 84 -14.07 -4.20 -10.65
C TRP A 84 -14.56 -3.36 -11.83
N HIS A 85 -13.87 -2.25 -12.09
CA HIS A 85 -14.15 -1.37 -13.21
C HIS A 85 -12.89 -1.18 -14.06
N THR A 86 -13.09 -0.95 -15.35
CA THR A 86 -12.00 -0.71 -16.29
C THR A 86 -12.34 0.52 -17.13
N GLY A 87 -11.37 1.41 -17.31
CA GLY A 87 -11.58 2.70 -17.97
C GLY A 87 -12.15 3.76 -17.03
N GLU A 88 -12.95 4.68 -17.57
CA GLU A 88 -13.50 5.79 -16.80
C GLU A 88 -14.53 5.31 -15.78
N PHE A 89 -14.24 5.54 -14.49
CA PHE A 89 -15.18 5.30 -13.41
C PHE A 89 -15.72 6.62 -12.89
N ILE A 90 -16.94 6.94 -13.28
CA ILE A 90 -17.69 8.06 -12.72
C ILE A 90 -18.34 7.55 -11.43
N GLY A 91 -17.68 7.82 -10.29
CA GLY A 91 -18.12 7.31 -9.00
C GLY A 91 -19.50 7.80 -8.56
N ALA A 92 -20.08 7.14 -7.55
CA ALA A 92 -21.41 7.42 -6.97
C ALA A 92 -21.59 8.82 -6.34
N GLY A 93 -20.67 9.75 -6.57
CA GLY A 93 -20.73 11.16 -6.15
C GLY A 93 -20.90 12.16 -7.30
N HIS A 94 -20.96 11.72 -8.56
CA HIS A 94 -21.06 12.60 -9.73
C HIS A 94 -22.51 12.88 -10.21
N ASP A 95 -23.54 12.45 -9.49
CA ASP A 95 -24.95 12.81 -9.81
C ASP A 95 -25.31 14.28 -9.49
N ARG A 96 -24.35 15.21 -9.57
CA ARG A 96 -24.62 16.66 -9.60
C ARG A 96 -23.79 17.34 -10.67
N GLY A 97 -24.37 17.42 -11.87
CA GLY A 97 -24.20 18.55 -12.77
C GLY A 97 -23.11 18.41 -13.83
N GLY A 98 -23.56 18.25 -15.07
CA GLY A 98 -22.84 18.69 -16.26
C GLY A 98 -21.90 17.64 -16.85
N THR A 99 -22.43 16.79 -17.72
CA THR A 99 -21.64 16.28 -18.84
C THR A 99 -21.23 17.48 -19.68
N ALA A 100 -20.00 17.97 -19.53
CA ALA A 100 -19.36 18.65 -20.65
C ALA A 100 -19.15 17.57 -21.71
N SER A 101 -20.05 17.51 -22.69
CA SER A 101 -19.83 16.69 -23.87
C SER A 101 -18.52 17.15 -24.52
N GLY A 102 -17.85 16.26 -25.23
CA GLY A 102 -16.61 16.54 -25.94
C GLY A 102 -16.68 17.69 -26.97
N ASP A 103 -17.81 18.37 -27.10
CA ASP A 103 -18.02 19.55 -27.93
C ASP A 103 -17.52 20.85 -27.23
N GLU A 104 -17.37 20.87 -25.90
CA GLU A 104 -16.97 22.07 -25.14
C GLU A 104 -15.45 22.34 -25.18
N LEU A 105 -14.63 21.32 -25.46
CA LEU A 105 -13.18 21.47 -25.65
C LEU A 105 -12.84 22.04 -27.03
N ASP A 106 -13.64 21.75 -28.06
CA ASP A 106 -13.46 22.33 -29.40
C ASP A 106 -13.79 23.84 -29.42
N ALA A 107 -14.73 24.28 -28.58
CA ALA A 107 -15.06 25.70 -28.43
C ALA A 107 -13.93 26.53 -27.77
N LEU A 108 -13.10 25.90 -26.92
CA LEU A 108 -11.96 26.57 -26.26
C LEU A 108 -10.70 26.60 -27.13
N LEU A 109 -10.55 25.68 -28.08
CA LEU A 109 -9.46 25.68 -29.05
C LEU A 109 -9.70 26.59 -30.26
N ALA A 110 -10.94 27.06 -30.48
CA ALA A 110 -11.28 27.95 -31.58
C ALA A 110 -11.06 29.46 -31.28
N LEU A 111 -10.54 29.82 -30.10
CA LEU A 111 -10.32 31.23 -29.71
C LEU A 111 -8.83 31.63 -29.61
N HIS A 112 -7.91 30.87 -30.19
CA HIS A 112 -6.52 31.29 -30.41
C HIS A 112 -6.11 30.95 -31.85
#